data_AF-A0A1N6ICA8-F1
#
_entry.id   AF-A0A1N6ICA8-F1
#
_cell.length_a   1.000
_cell.length_b   1.000
_cell.length_c   1.000
_cell.angle_alpha   90.00
_cell.angle_beta   90.00
_cell.angle_gamma   90.00
#
_symmetry.space_group_name_H-M   'P 1'
#
loop_
_entity.id
_entity.type
_entity.pdbx_description
1 polymer ?
#
loop_
_entity_poly.entity_id
_entity_poly.type
_entity_poly.pdbx_seq_one_letter_code
_entity_poly.pdbx_strand_id
1 'polypeptide(L)'
;MTTRRKGVVLVLGFVALAGALAPAASQQPDPNKALAQAQLKLAREALNDLDRLYKGGETSRDNPKFSLWWRREVDAIRASGAEKAELVTALERYVERMRGWARDTELAYKRDVRPHIDLIDVQYRVLEAEIWLNQEKAR
;
A
#
# COMPACT_ATOMS: atom_id res chain seq x y z
N MET A 1 -82.81 -29.36 1.25
CA MET A 1 -82.27 -28.90 -0.05
C MET A 1 -80.76 -28.91 0.02
N THR A 2 -80.18 -29.75 -0.84
CA THR A 2 -78.76 -30.01 -1.09
C THR A 2 -78.02 -28.85 -1.75
N THR A 3 -76.77 -28.57 -1.36
CA THR A 3 -75.68 -28.41 -2.35
C THR A 3 -74.27 -28.55 -1.72
N ARG A 4 -73.50 -29.50 -2.27
CA ARG A 4 -72.04 -29.66 -2.16
C ARG A 4 -71.33 -28.48 -2.82
N ARG A 5 -70.16 -28.09 -2.31
CA ARG A 5 -69.04 -27.61 -3.17
C ARG A 5 -67.71 -28.23 -2.72
N LYS A 6 -67.01 -28.78 -3.70
CA LYS A 6 -65.66 -29.37 -3.66
C LYS A 6 -64.63 -28.29 -4.01
N GLY A 7 -63.38 -28.55 -3.63
CA GLY A 7 -62.19 -28.02 -4.30
C GLY A 7 -61.35 -27.14 -3.37
N VAL A 8 -60.03 -27.12 -3.41
CA VAL A 8 -59.00 -27.82 -4.22
C VAL A 8 -57.74 -27.75 -3.34
N VAL A 9 -57.03 -28.86 -3.21
CA VAL A 9 -55.70 -28.92 -2.55
C VAL A 9 -54.68 -28.32 -3.51
N LEU A 10 -54.00 -27.24 -3.10
CA LEU A 10 -52.93 -26.60 -3.87
C LEU A 10 -51.59 -27.00 -3.25
N VAL A 11 -50.92 -27.97 -3.87
CA VAL A 11 -49.54 -28.35 -3.61
C VAL A 11 -48.72 -27.88 -4.81
N LEU A 12 -47.92 -26.84 -4.60
CA LEU A 12 -46.91 -26.29 -5.51
C LEU A 12 -45.95 -25.53 -4.59
N GLY A 13 -44.65 -25.76 -4.49
CA GLY A 13 -43.71 -26.58 -5.23
C GLY A 13 -42.36 -26.00 -4.81
N PHE A 14 -41.68 -26.65 -3.86
CA PHE A 14 -40.36 -26.22 -3.41
C PHE A 14 -39.37 -26.57 -4.53
N VAL A 15 -39.03 -25.57 -5.34
CA VAL A 15 -37.87 -25.64 -6.25
C VAL A 15 -36.63 -25.62 -5.36
N ALA A 16 -36.04 -26.79 -5.16
CA ALA A 16 -34.77 -26.96 -4.47
C ALA A 16 -33.68 -26.26 -5.29
N LEU A 17 -33.30 -25.06 -4.85
CA LEU A 17 -32.15 -24.33 -5.33
C LEU A 17 -30.89 -25.03 -4.79
N ALA A 18 -30.52 -26.15 -5.41
CA ALA A 18 -29.23 -26.81 -5.20
C ALA A 18 -28.12 -26.00 -5.91
N GLY A 19 -27.95 -24.75 -5.48
CA GLY A 19 -26.83 -23.92 -5.86
C GLY A 19 -25.59 -24.43 -5.12
N ALA A 20 -24.60 -24.87 -5.88
CA ALA A 20 -23.34 -25.42 -5.42
C ALA A 20 -22.75 -24.60 -4.25
N LEU A 21 -22.83 -25.15 -3.04
CA LEU A 21 -22.00 -24.78 -1.91
C LEU A 21 -20.58 -25.28 -2.22
N ALA A 22 -19.88 -24.55 -3.09
CA ALA A 22 -18.43 -24.65 -3.12
C ALA A 22 -17.95 -24.31 -1.70
N PRO A 23 -17.17 -25.19 -1.03
CA PRO A 23 -16.64 -24.87 0.28
C PRO A 23 -15.84 -23.58 0.12
N ALA A 24 -16.28 -22.52 0.82
CA ALA A 24 -15.51 -21.30 0.94
C ALA A 24 -14.16 -21.73 1.50
N ALA A 25 -13.14 -21.77 0.64
CA ALA A 25 -11.79 -22.10 1.05
C ALA A 25 -11.45 -21.13 2.18
N SER A 26 -11.38 -21.64 3.41
CA SER A 26 -11.02 -20.85 4.57
C SER A 26 -9.63 -20.31 4.29
N GLN A 27 -9.53 -19.05 3.89
CA GLN A 27 -8.25 -18.38 3.70
C GLN A 27 -7.59 -18.35 5.07
N GLN A 28 -6.64 -19.27 5.25
CA GLN A 28 -5.87 -19.37 6.48
C GLN A 28 -5.18 -18.00 6.67
N PRO A 29 -5.30 -17.37 7.85
CA PRO A 29 -4.73 -16.05 8.08
C PRO A 29 -3.24 -16.07 7.76
N ASP A 30 -2.79 -15.18 6.87
CA ASP A 30 -1.37 -15.03 6.59
C ASP A 30 -0.66 -14.54 7.86
N PRO A 31 0.21 -15.37 8.48
CA PRO A 31 0.84 -15.03 9.76
C PRO A 31 1.73 -13.78 9.65
N ASN A 32 2.17 -13.42 8.44
CA ASN A 32 3.04 -12.28 8.23
C ASN A 32 2.29 -10.95 8.14
N LYS A 33 0.96 -10.95 7.91
CA LYS A 33 0.18 -9.71 7.81
C LYS A 33 0.23 -8.88 9.10
N ALA A 34 0.12 -9.53 10.25
CA ALA A 34 0.20 -8.85 11.54
C ALA A 34 1.58 -8.23 11.78
N LEU A 35 2.66 -8.93 11.37
CA LEU A 35 4.02 -8.42 11.46
C LEU A 35 4.24 -7.23 10.51
N ALA A 36 3.72 -7.30 9.29
CA ALA A 36 3.80 -6.21 8.32
C ALA A 36 3.04 -4.96 8.80
N GLN A 37 1.88 -5.12 9.43
CA GLN A 37 1.16 -4.02 10.06
C GLN A 37 1.95 -3.38 11.21
N ALA A 38 2.63 -4.20 12.03
CA ALA A 38 3.52 -3.68 13.07
C ALA A 38 4.72 -2.93 12.47
N GLN A 39 5.33 -3.43 11.39
CA GLN A 39 6.38 -2.74 10.66
C GLN A 39 5.89 -1.40 10.07
N LEU A 40 4.68 -1.37 9.52
CA LEU A 40 4.08 -0.15 8.99
C LEU A 40 3.90 0.92 10.07
N LYS A 41 3.44 0.51 11.26
CA LYS A 41 3.33 1.41 12.41
C LYS A 41 4.69 1.99 12.78
N LEU A 42 5.72 1.16 12.92
CA LEU A 42 7.08 1.61 13.25
C LEU A 42 7.67 2.52 12.16
N ALA A 43 7.43 2.22 10.88
CA ALA A 43 7.88 3.07 9.78
C ALA A 43 7.25 4.46 9.84
N ARG A 44 5.94 4.54 10.13
CA ARG A 44 5.22 5.81 10.29
C ARG A 44 5.70 6.59 11.51
N GLU A 45 5.92 5.92 12.64
CA GLU A 45 6.47 6.54 13.85
C GLU A 45 7.87 7.13 13.58
N ALA A 46 8.76 6.37 12.95
CA ALA A 46 10.09 6.83 12.58
C ALA A 46 10.06 8.04 11.63
N LEU A 47 9.13 8.06 10.66
CA LEU A 47 8.96 9.20 9.76
C LEU A 47 8.44 10.45 10.47
N ASN A 48 7.50 10.28 11.41
CA ASN A 48 7.00 11.37 12.23
C ASN A 48 8.11 11.96 13.12
N ASP A 49 8.95 11.10 13.71
CA ASP A 49 10.09 11.54 14.50
C ASP A 49 11.13 12.29 13.67
N LEU A 50 11.45 11.78 12.46
CA LEU A 50 12.34 12.49 11.54
C LEU A 50 11.78 13.85 11.11
N ASP A 51 10.47 13.95 10.84
CA ASP A 51 9.82 15.22 10.50
C ASP A 51 9.85 16.21 11.67
N ARG A 52 9.64 15.73 12.90
CA ARG A 52 9.77 16.55 14.11
C ARG A 52 11.20 17.08 14.28
N LEU A 53 12.21 16.22 14.15
CA LEU A 53 13.62 16.62 14.21
C LEU A 53 13.95 17.63 13.11
N TYR A 54 13.41 17.44 11.91
CA TYR A 54 13.63 18.37 10.79
C TYR A 54 13.03 19.75 11.09
N LYS A 55 11.79 19.78 11.58
CA LYS A 55 11.12 21.03 11.99
C LYS A 55 11.81 21.71 13.17
N GLY A 56 12.44 20.96 14.06
CA GLY A 56 13.24 21.47 15.17
C GLY A 56 14.65 21.93 14.77
N GLY A 57 15.07 21.72 13.52
CA GLY A 57 16.43 22.02 13.06
C GLY A 57 17.49 21.04 13.55
N GLU A 58 17.09 19.93 14.18
CA GLU A 58 17.98 18.88 14.71
C GLU A 58 18.45 17.90 13.63
N THR A 59 17.76 17.87 12.49
CA THR A 59 18.22 17.16 11.28
C THR A 59 17.87 17.97 10.05
N SER A 60 18.53 17.66 8.95
CA SER A 60 18.22 18.18 7.63
C SER A 60 17.32 17.22 6.83
N ARG A 61 16.61 17.75 5.82
CA ARG A 61 15.70 16.98 4.95
C ARG A 61 16.43 15.98 4.05
N ASP A 62 17.71 16.23 3.78
CA ASP A 62 18.60 15.35 3.02
C ASP A 62 19.18 14.21 3.89
N ASN A 63 18.77 14.08 5.15
CA ASN A 63 19.19 12.97 5.99
C ASN A 63 18.80 11.63 5.31
N PRO A 64 19.76 10.72 5.05
CA PRO A 64 19.49 9.47 4.33
C PRO A 64 18.45 8.58 5.01
N LYS A 65 18.18 8.78 6.31
CA LYS A 65 17.12 8.07 7.03
C LYS A 65 15.73 8.33 6.42
N PHE A 66 15.48 9.50 5.81
CA PHE A 66 14.18 9.76 5.18
C PHE A 66 13.86 8.75 4.05
N SER A 67 14.78 8.50 3.10
CA SER A 67 14.51 7.54 1.98
C SER A 67 14.33 6.15 2.52
N LEU A 68 15.19 5.77 3.45
CA LEU A 68 15.17 4.45 4.05
C LEU A 68 13.80 4.17 4.66
N TRP A 69 13.26 5.11 5.45
CA TRP A 69 11.98 4.93 6.10
C TRP A 69 10.78 5.12 5.16
N TRP A 70 10.87 5.97 4.13
CA TRP A 70 9.85 6.02 3.07
C TRP A 70 9.74 4.69 2.30
N ARG A 71 10.88 4.08 1.96
CA ARG A 71 10.90 2.76 1.31
C ARG A 71 10.29 1.69 2.21
N ARG A 72 10.70 1.65 3.48
CA ARG A 72 10.16 0.71 4.48
C ARG A 72 8.66 0.85 4.68
N GLU A 73 8.13 2.08 4.63
CA GLU A 73 6.68 2.32 4.67
C GLU A 73 5.97 1.63 3.50
N VAL A 74 6.46 1.81 2.27
CA VAL A 74 5.89 1.17 1.06
C VAL A 74 5.99 -0.35 1.13
N ASP A 75 7.15 -0.89 1.52
CA ASP A 75 7.36 -2.33 1.62
C ASP A 75 6.42 -2.95 2.67
N ALA A 76 6.21 -2.28 3.81
CA ALA A 76 5.29 -2.74 4.84
C ALA A 76 3.81 -2.67 4.41
N ILE A 77 3.41 -1.65 3.64
CA ILE A 77 2.06 -1.56 3.03
C ILE A 77 1.85 -2.72 2.05
N ARG A 78 2.84 -3.00 1.19
CA ARG A 78 2.77 -4.14 0.27
C ARG A 78 2.64 -5.47 1.03
N ALA A 79 3.46 -5.67 2.07
CA ALA A 79 3.49 -6.90 2.85
C ALA A 79 2.26 -7.09 3.76
N SER A 80 1.55 -6.03 4.14
CA SER A 80 0.31 -6.13 4.93
C SER A 80 -0.87 -6.67 4.12
N GLY A 81 -0.71 -6.82 2.81
CA GLY A 81 -1.78 -7.19 1.89
C GLY A 81 -2.79 -6.06 1.70
N ALA A 82 -2.32 -4.81 1.73
CA ALA A 82 -3.12 -3.64 1.39
C ALA A 82 -3.79 -3.80 0.02
N GLU A 83 -4.95 -3.17 -0.15
CA GLU A 83 -5.63 -3.17 -1.44
C GLU A 83 -4.81 -2.45 -2.51
N LYS A 84 -4.98 -2.85 -3.77
CA LYS A 84 -4.27 -2.27 -4.92
C LYS A 84 -4.31 -0.73 -4.90
N ALA A 85 -5.48 -0.15 -4.63
CA ALA A 85 -5.65 1.31 -4.60
C ALA A 85 -4.82 1.98 -3.49
N GLU A 86 -4.72 1.36 -2.31
CA GLU A 86 -3.90 1.86 -1.20
C GLU A 86 -2.41 1.79 -1.53
N LEU A 87 -1.95 0.65 -2.08
CA LEU A 87 -0.55 0.47 -2.47
C LEU A 87 -0.15 1.43 -3.61
N VAL A 88 -1.01 1.62 -4.61
CA VAL A 88 -0.79 2.62 -5.68
C VAL A 88 -0.66 4.02 -5.09
N THR A 89 -1.56 4.42 -4.18
CA THR A 89 -1.50 5.73 -3.53
C THR A 89 -0.21 5.91 -2.71
N ALA A 90 0.24 4.85 -2.03
CA ALA A 90 1.51 4.86 -1.30
C ALA A 90 2.72 5.03 -2.24
N LEU A 91 2.73 4.31 -3.36
CA LEU A 91 3.78 4.39 -4.37
C LEU A 91 3.83 5.76 -5.05
N GLU A 92 2.68 6.37 -5.36
CA GLU A 92 2.62 7.73 -5.92
C GLU A 92 3.26 8.76 -4.98
N ARG A 93 2.90 8.71 -3.69
CA ARG A 93 3.53 9.57 -2.67
C ARG A 93 5.02 9.31 -2.54
N TYR A 94 5.45 8.04 -2.64
CA TYR A 94 6.87 7.70 -2.59
C TYR A 94 7.64 8.26 -3.79
N VAL A 95 7.11 8.11 -5.01
CA VAL A 95 7.68 8.71 -6.23
C VAL A 95 7.79 10.23 -6.09
N GLU A 96 6.74 10.89 -5.60
CA GLU A 96 6.75 12.34 -5.38
C GLU A 96 7.86 12.77 -4.42
N ARG A 97 7.98 12.10 -3.26
CA ARG A 97 9.04 12.35 -2.27
C ARG A 97 10.43 12.15 -2.87
N MET A 98 10.63 11.06 -3.63
CA MET A 98 11.92 10.77 -4.26
C MET A 98 12.29 11.79 -5.33
N ARG A 99 11.32 12.23 -6.15
CA ARG A 99 11.55 13.30 -7.13
C ARG A 99 11.87 14.64 -6.46
N GLY A 100 11.23 14.93 -5.33
CA GLY A 100 11.58 16.08 -4.50
C GLY A 100 13.04 16.05 -4.06
N TRP A 101 13.47 14.93 -3.50
CA TRP A 101 14.86 14.76 -3.08
C TRP A 101 15.85 14.78 -4.25
N ALA A 102 15.49 14.24 -5.42
CA ALA A 102 16.33 14.29 -6.61
C ALA A 102 16.65 15.74 -7.00
N ARG A 103 15.63 16.62 -6.98
CA ARG A 103 15.81 18.05 -7.26
C ARG A 103 16.71 18.73 -6.24
N ASP A 104 16.49 18.47 -4.96
CA ASP A 104 17.30 19.07 -3.88
C ASP A 104 18.77 18.60 -3.96
N THR A 105 18.99 17.32 -4.25
CA THR A 105 20.33 16.73 -4.41
C THR A 105 21.04 17.25 -5.65
N GLU A 106 20.32 17.41 -6.77
CA GLU A 106 20.86 18.01 -8.00
C GLU A 106 21.31 19.46 -7.76
N LEU A 107 20.51 20.25 -7.04
CA LEU A 107 20.87 21.62 -6.67
C LEU A 107 22.10 21.66 -5.76
N ALA A 108 22.22 20.73 -4.81
CA ALA A 108 23.38 20.63 -3.93
C ALA A 108 24.64 20.19 -4.68
N TYR A 109 24.52 19.26 -5.64
CA TYR A 109 25.61 18.85 -6.52
C TYR A 109 26.11 20.02 -7.38
N LYS A 110 25.20 20.78 -8.01
CA LYS A 110 25.54 21.98 -8.82
C LYS A 110 26.23 23.09 -8.03
N ARG A 111 26.20 23.03 -6.69
CA ARG A 111 26.83 23.97 -5.77
C ARG A 111 28.08 23.39 -5.09
N ASP A 112 28.56 22.23 -5.54
CA ASP A 112 29.68 21.49 -4.95
C ASP A 112 29.51 21.13 -3.47
N VAL A 113 28.26 21.11 -2.97
CA VAL A 113 27.94 20.73 -1.58
C VAL A 113 27.85 19.21 -1.41
N ARG A 114 27.52 18.50 -2.49
CA ARG A 114 27.29 17.05 -2.51
C ARG A 114 28.08 16.40 -3.64
N PRO A 115 28.64 15.20 -3.44
CA PRO A 115 29.33 14.47 -4.50
C PRO A 115 28.32 13.97 -5.56
N HIS A 116 28.81 13.78 -6.80
CA HIS A 116 27.99 13.28 -7.91
C HIS A 116 27.33 11.92 -7.61
N ILE A 117 27.93 11.08 -6.77
CA ILE A 117 27.38 9.77 -6.40
C ILE A 117 26.04 9.88 -5.67
N ASP A 118 25.83 10.93 -4.88
CA ASP A 118 24.56 11.15 -4.17
C ASP A 118 23.43 11.44 -5.18
N LEU A 119 23.74 12.20 -6.25
CA LEU A 119 22.79 12.44 -7.34
C LEU A 119 22.41 11.14 -8.06
N ILE A 120 23.39 10.29 -8.35
CA ILE A 120 23.16 8.99 -9.01
C ILE A 120 22.28 8.08 -8.13
N ASP A 121 22.57 7.97 -6.83
CA ASP A 121 21.77 7.14 -5.92
C ASP A 121 20.31 7.59 -5.87
N VAL A 122 20.06 8.91 -5.76
CA VAL A 122 18.69 9.42 -5.71
C VAL A 122 17.97 9.25 -7.05
N GLN A 123 18.67 9.45 -8.18
CA GLN A 123 18.09 9.18 -9.52
C GLN A 123 17.73 7.70 -9.69
N TYR A 124 18.58 6.78 -9.25
CA TYR A 124 18.29 5.34 -9.27
C TYR A 124 17.02 5.03 -8.46
N ARG A 125 16.90 5.58 -7.25
CA ARG A 125 15.72 5.37 -6.39
C ARG A 125 14.43 5.94 -6.98
N VAL A 126 14.49 7.05 -7.71
CA VAL A 126 13.33 7.57 -8.46
C VAL A 126 12.86 6.55 -9.49
N LEU A 127 13.78 6.02 -10.30
CA LEU A 127 13.45 5.01 -11.31
C LEU A 127 12.91 3.72 -10.69
N GLU A 128 13.49 3.26 -9.58
CA GLU A 128 13.00 2.09 -8.85
C GLU A 128 11.55 2.29 -8.36
N ALA A 129 11.25 3.46 -7.77
CA ALA A 129 9.90 3.79 -7.30
C ALA A 129 8.89 3.87 -8.46
N GLU A 130 9.29 4.42 -9.60
CA GLU A 130 8.46 4.48 -10.82
C GLU A 130 8.19 3.10 -11.42
N ILE A 131 9.21 2.23 -11.45
CA ILE A 131 9.06 0.84 -11.89
C ILE A 131 8.02 0.13 -11.00
N TRP A 132 8.12 0.27 -9.68
CA TRP A 132 7.16 -0.33 -8.74
C TRP A 132 5.74 0.20 -8.95
N LEU A 133 5.59 1.51 -9.13
CA LEU A 133 4.29 2.14 -9.40
C LEU A 133 3.67 1.60 -10.71
N ASN A 134 4.46 1.53 -11.77
CA ASN A 134 4.00 1.06 -13.08
C ASN A 134 3.61 -0.43 -13.03
N GLN A 135 4.41 -1.25 -12.34
CA GLN A 135 4.10 -2.66 -12.13
C GLN A 135 2.79 -2.82 -11.37
N GLU A 136 2.59 -2.11 -10.26
CA GLU A 136 1.36 -2.24 -9.48
C GLU A 136 0.13 -1.73 -10.24
N LYS A 137 0.25 -0.64 -11.01
CA LYS A 137 -0.86 -0.16 -11.85
C LYS A 137 -1.27 -1.18 -12.92
N ALA A 138 -0.31 -1.91 -13.48
CA ALA A 138 -0.53 -2.90 -14.54
C ALA A 138 -1.08 -4.27 -14.07
N ARG A 139 -1.01 -4.58 -12.77
CA ARG A 139 -1.60 -5.80 -12.18
C ARG A 139 -3.12 -5.78 -12.20
#